data_AF-A0A0Q8RXB3-F1
#
_entry.id   AF-A0A0Q8RXB3-F1
#
_cell.length_a   1.000
_cell.length_b   1.000
_cell.length_c   1.000
_cell.angle_alpha   90.00
_cell.angle_beta   90.00
_cell.angle_gamma   90.00
#
_symmetry.space_group_name_H-M   'P 1'
#
loop_
_entity.id
_entity.type
_entity.pdbx_description
1 polymer ?
#
loop_
_entity_poly.entity_id
_entity_poly.type
_entity_poly.pdbx_seq_one_letter_code
_entity_poly.pdbx_strand_id
1 'polypeptide(L)'
;MSDFVWKHPERRDLFLACRILADGVDDGDWLQWASDTLIQDLELFDDPRQGTGFWIFENEASLANEVGEKLWALVQDNPFEAAKRLTGLNVQPLRQAASDLVRLMRVNGR
;
A
#
# COMPACT_ATOMS: atom_id res chain seq x y z
N MET A 1 13.23 -1.10 -23.66
CA MET A 1 12.09 -0.86 -22.75
C MET A 1 11.66 -2.22 -22.26
N SER A 2 12.06 -2.59 -21.05
CA SER A 2 11.74 -3.91 -20.48
C SER A 2 10.31 -3.83 -19.95
N ASP A 3 9.37 -4.46 -20.65
CA ASP A 3 8.04 -4.71 -20.10
C ASP A 3 8.20 -5.68 -18.95
N PHE A 4 8.33 -5.14 -17.73
CA PHE A 4 8.26 -5.95 -16.52
C PHE A 4 6.82 -6.45 -16.39
N VAL A 5 6.64 -7.73 -16.73
CA VAL A 5 5.39 -8.44 -16.51
C VAL A 5 5.30 -8.72 -15.02
N TRP A 6 4.35 -8.05 -14.35
CA TRP A 6 3.98 -8.37 -12.98
C TRP A 6 3.59 -9.86 -12.91
N LYS A 7 4.44 -10.68 -12.29
CA LYS A 7 4.20 -12.13 -12.18
C LYS A 7 2.98 -12.46 -11.31
N HIS A 8 2.64 -11.55 -10.39
CA HIS A 8 1.58 -11.70 -9.42
C HIS A 8 0.70 -10.45 -9.44
N PRO A 9 -0.63 -10.57 -9.67
CA PRO A 9 -1.57 -9.46 -9.58
C PRO A 9 -1.45 -8.70 -8.24
N GLU A 10 -1.25 -9.43 -7.14
CA GLU A 10 -1.12 -8.87 -5.79
C GLU A 10 0.08 -7.94 -5.67
N ARG A 11 1.21 -8.27 -6.32
CA ARG A 11 2.38 -7.40 -6.37
C ARG A 11 2.12 -6.11 -7.13
N ARG A 12 1.40 -6.20 -8.26
CA ARG A 12 0.98 -5.03 -9.04
C ARG A 12 0.06 -4.14 -8.21
N ASP A 13 -0.92 -4.76 -7.56
CA ASP A 13 -1.96 -4.05 -6.83
C ASP A 13 -1.37 -3.38 -5.58
N LEU A 14 -0.44 -4.05 -4.88
CA LEU A 14 0.38 -3.44 -3.82
C LEU A 14 1.15 -2.22 -4.34
N PHE A 15 1.85 -2.36 -5.47
CA PHE A 15 2.62 -1.26 -6.04
C PHE A 15 1.74 -0.07 -6.41
N LEU A 16 0.60 -0.32 -7.06
CA LEU A 16 -0.32 0.72 -7.51
C LEU A 16 -0.96 1.45 -6.33
N ALA A 17 -1.43 0.72 -5.32
CA ALA A 17 -2.03 1.28 -4.12
C ALA A 17 -1.01 2.13 -3.34
N CYS A 18 0.19 1.60 -3.08
CA CYS A 18 1.24 2.37 -2.42
C CYS A 18 1.69 3.58 -3.24
N ARG A 19 1.71 3.50 -4.57
CA ARG A 19 2.03 4.65 -5.43
C ARG A 19 0.98 5.75 -5.30
N ILE A 20 -0.32 5.41 -5.30
CA ILE A 20 -1.40 6.39 -5.13
C ILE A 20 -1.25 7.11 -3.78
N LEU A 21 -0.99 6.36 -2.70
CA LEU A 21 -0.76 6.95 -1.38
C LEU A 21 0.49 7.84 -1.35
N ALA A 22 1.59 7.39 -1.97
CA ALA A 22 2.86 8.11 -2.00
C ALA A 22 2.82 9.41 -2.82
N ASP A 23 2.14 9.39 -3.98
CA ASP A 23 2.08 10.53 -4.91
C ASP A 23 1.23 11.69 -4.37
N GLY A 24 0.56 11.50 -3.24
CA GLY A 24 -0.22 12.53 -2.57
C GLY A 24 -1.46 12.94 -3.35
N VAL A 25 -2.05 11.99 -4.08
CA VAL A 25 -3.32 12.17 -4.78
C VAL A 25 -4.40 12.41 -3.73
N ASP A 26 -5.01 13.60 -3.73
CA ASP A 26 -6.13 13.95 -2.84
C ASP A 26 -7.51 13.64 -3.46
N ASP A 27 -7.52 12.83 -4.52
CA ASP A 27 -8.74 12.31 -5.14
C ASP A 27 -9.30 11.15 -4.29
N GLY A 28 -10.51 11.35 -3.76
CA GLY A 28 -11.16 10.43 -2.85
C GLY A 28 -11.37 9.03 -3.45
N ASP A 29 -11.65 8.91 -4.75
CA ASP A 29 -11.92 7.61 -5.37
C ASP A 29 -10.64 6.76 -5.44
N TRP A 30 -9.51 7.39 -5.79
CA TRP A 30 -8.21 6.72 -5.83
C TRP A 30 -7.70 6.35 -4.43
N LEU A 31 -7.90 7.24 -3.45
CA LEU A 31 -7.54 6.96 -2.06
C LEU A 31 -8.38 5.82 -1.48
N GLN A 32 -9.68 5.77 -1.83
CA GLN A 32 -10.55 4.69 -1.39
C GLN A 32 -10.11 3.37 -2.01
N TRP A 33 -9.89 3.34 -3.32
CA TRP A 33 -9.39 2.15 -4.02
C TRP A 33 -8.08 1.64 -3.43
N ALA A 34 -7.10 2.52 -3.23
CA ALA A 34 -5.81 2.14 -2.66
C ALA A 34 -5.97 1.57 -1.24
N SER A 35 -6.84 2.16 -0.43
CA SER A 35 -7.08 1.68 0.94
C SER A 35 -7.79 0.34 0.95
N ASP A 36 -8.82 0.17 0.13
CA ASP A 36 -9.57 -1.09 0.01
C ASP A 36 -8.67 -2.22 -0.47
N THR A 37 -7.83 -1.99 -1.49
CA THR A 37 -6.88 -3.00 -1.95
C THR A 37 -5.87 -3.39 -0.86
N LEU A 38 -5.32 -2.43 -0.10
CA LEU A 38 -4.35 -2.76 0.95
C LEU A 38 -4.99 -3.48 2.15
N ILE A 39 -6.23 -3.15 2.49
CA ILE A 39 -6.93 -3.70 3.66
C ILE A 39 -7.62 -5.03 3.32
N GLN A 40 -8.34 -5.10 2.20
CA GLN A 40 -9.20 -6.24 1.86
C GLN A 40 -8.50 -7.23 0.94
N ASP A 41 -7.89 -6.77 -0.16
CA ASP A 41 -7.33 -7.69 -1.16
C ASP A 41 -5.99 -8.26 -0.73
N LEU A 42 -5.17 -7.44 -0.06
CA LEU A 42 -3.81 -7.79 0.34
C LEU A 42 -3.69 -8.10 1.82
N GLU A 43 -4.77 -7.89 2.59
CA GLU A 43 -4.86 -8.17 4.03
C GLU A 43 -3.64 -7.66 4.83
N LEU A 44 -3.02 -6.54 4.40
CA LEU A 44 -1.77 -6.07 5.00
C LEU A 44 -1.91 -5.70 6.48
N PHE A 45 -3.14 -5.46 6.93
CA PHE A 45 -3.44 -5.26 8.34
C PHE A 45 -3.55 -6.58 9.12
N ASP A 46 -4.20 -7.60 8.56
CA ASP A 46 -4.51 -8.84 9.30
C ASP A 46 -3.29 -9.79 9.32
N ASP A 47 -2.73 -10.08 8.14
CA ASP A 47 -1.46 -10.79 8.03
C ASP A 47 -0.62 -10.28 6.85
N PRO A 48 0.23 -9.25 7.07
CA PRO A 48 1.12 -8.71 6.03
C PRO A 48 2.17 -9.71 5.54
N ARG A 49 2.28 -10.89 6.18
CA ARG A 49 3.19 -11.96 5.76
C ARG A 49 2.56 -12.94 4.79
N GLN A 50 1.24 -12.87 4.51
CA GLN A 50 0.61 -13.76 3.52
C GLN A 50 1.31 -13.70 2.15
N GLY A 51 1.84 -12.53 1.77
CA GLY A 51 2.58 -12.36 0.52
C GLY A 51 4.08 -12.65 0.60
N THR A 52 4.66 -12.80 1.80
CA THR A 52 6.11 -12.87 1.99
C THR A 52 6.70 -14.16 1.40
N GLY A 53 7.71 -14.01 0.56
CA GLY A 53 8.33 -15.13 -0.15
C GLY A 53 7.54 -15.62 -1.36
N PHE A 54 6.36 -15.05 -1.62
CA PHE A 54 5.51 -15.36 -2.78
C PHE A 54 5.46 -14.18 -3.76
N TRP A 55 4.97 -13.02 -3.30
CA TRP A 55 4.84 -11.80 -4.11
C TRP A 55 5.35 -10.52 -3.40
N ILE A 56 5.67 -10.62 -2.10
CA ILE A 56 6.43 -9.65 -1.31
C ILE A 56 7.82 -10.23 -1.02
N PHE A 57 8.88 -9.46 -1.27
CA PHE A 57 10.24 -9.87 -0.89
C PHE A 57 10.47 -9.68 0.62
N GLU A 58 11.35 -10.48 1.23
CA GLU A 58 11.61 -10.40 2.68
C GLU A 58 12.03 -9.00 3.15
N ASN A 59 12.78 -8.26 2.33
CA ASN A 59 13.20 -6.89 2.63
C ASN A 59 12.05 -5.86 2.48
N GLU A 60 10.98 -6.19 1.75
CA GLU A 60 9.77 -5.35 1.60
C GLU A 60 8.78 -5.57 2.74
N ALA A 61 8.75 -6.76 3.34
CA ALA A 61 7.74 -7.16 4.32
C ALA A 61 7.64 -6.19 5.51
N SER A 62 8.77 -5.69 6.03
CA SER A 62 8.75 -4.73 7.14
C SER A 62 8.10 -3.40 6.76
N LEU A 63 8.31 -2.93 5.52
CA LEU A 63 7.70 -1.69 5.04
C LEU A 63 6.23 -1.90 4.66
N ALA A 64 5.88 -3.06 4.11
CA ALA A 64 4.48 -3.43 3.86
C ALA A 64 3.68 -3.47 5.17
N ASN A 65 4.25 -4.05 6.24
CA ASN A 65 3.67 -4.03 7.58
C ASN A 65 3.52 -2.60 8.11
N GLU A 66 4.56 -1.77 7.98
CA GLU A 66 4.49 -0.37 8.42
C GLU A 66 3.41 0.42 7.66
N VAL A 67 3.22 0.19 6.36
CA VAL A 67 2.13 0.79 5.58
C VAL A 67 0.77 0.34 6.13
N GLY A 68 0.59 -0.95 6.38
CA GLY A 68 -0.66 -1.50 6.94
C GLY A 68 -0.99 -0.92 8.32
N GLU A 69 -0.02 -0.87 9.22
CA GLU A 69 -0.18 -0.30 10.57
C GLU A 69 -0.55 1.19 10.53
N LYS A 70 0.12 1.98 9.70
CA LYS A 70 -0.16 3.42 9.58
C LYS A 70 -1.50 3.68 8.92
N LEU A 71 -1.87 2.89 7.92
CA LEU A 71 -3.19 2.98 7.28
C LEU A 71 -4.28 2.66 8.31
N TRP A 72 -4.13 1.57 9.06
CA TRP A 72 -5.05 1.17 10.12
C TRP A 72 -5.22 2.25 11.20
N ALA A 73 -4.12 2.86 11.65
CA ALA A 73 -4.17 3.93 12.64
C ALA A 73 -5.01 5.14 12.17
N LEU A 74 -5.09 5.37 10.86
CA LEU A 74 -5.87 6.45 10.26
C LEU A 74 -7.33 6.04 10.03
N VAL A 75 -7.58 4.86 9.45
CA VAL A 75 -8.94 4.39 9.12
C VAL A 75 -9.71 3.85 10.31
N GLN A 76 -8.98 3.36 11.33
CA GLN A 76 -9.51 2.75 12.55
C GLN A 76 -10.57 1.68 12.25
N ASP A 77 -11.71 1.74 12.91
CA ASP A 77 -12.82 0.80 12.82
C ASP A 77 -13.69 0.96 11.56
N ASN A 78 -13.39 1.93 10.69
CA ASN A 78 -14.20 2.19 9.50
C ASN A 78 -13.37 2.32 8.21
N PRO A 79 -12.97 1.19 7.60
CA PRO A 79 -12.25 1.18 6.33
C PRO A 79 -13.04 1.79 5.16
N PHE A 80 -14.38 1.83 5.24
CA PHE A 80 -15.22 2.44 4.20
C PHE A 80 -15.15 3.97 4.14
N GLU A 81 -14.59 4.62 5.17
CA GLU A 81 -14.34 6.08 5.17
C GLU A 81 -12.85 6.42 5.00
N ALA A 82 -12.03 5.48 4.53
CA ALA A 82 -10.58 5.68 4.41
C ALA A 82 -10.23 6.93 3.60
N ALA A 83 -10.83 7.13 2.43
CA ALA A 83 -10.57 8.31 1.59
C ALA A 83 -10.80 9.64 2.34
N LYS A 84 -11.94 9.77 3.01
CA LYS A 84 -12.31 10.98 3.77
C LYS A 84 -11.29 11.25 4.88
N ARG A 85 -10.84 10.22 5.60
CA ARG A 85 -9.82 10.37 6.65
C ARG A 85 -8.44 10.69 6.08
N LEU A 86 -8.09 10.10 4.94
CA LEU A 86 -6.82 10.33 4.27
C LEU A 86 -6.70 11.74 3.65
N THR A 87 -7.82 12.38 3.33
CA THR A 87 -7.83 13.79 2.90
C THR A 87 -7.77 14.81 4.04
N GLY A 88 -8.15 14.42 5.27
CA GLY A 88 -8.35 15.36 6.39
C GLY A 88 -7.34 15.29 7.53
N LEU A 89 -6.56 14.20 7.64
CA LEU A 89 -5.60 13.97 8.73
C LEU A 89 -4.14 14.15 8.26
N ASN A 90 -3.21 14.19 9.22
CA ASN A 90 -1.78 14.15 8.91
C ASN A 90 -1.38 12.78 8.36
N VAL A 91 -1.49 12.62 7.04
CA VAL A 91 -1.15 11.39 6.31
C VAL A 91 0.32 11.28 5.93
N GLN A 92 1.15 12.29 6.22
CA GLN A 92 2.56 12.28 5.81
C GLN A 92 3.33 11.04 6.24
N PRO A 93 3.17 10.50 7.47
CA PRO A 93 3.84 9.26 7.85
C PRO A 93 3.45 8.06 6.98
N LEU A 94 2.17 7.95 6.60
CA LEU A 94 1.68 6.90 5.68
C LEU A 94 2.26 7.08 4.28
N ARG A 95 2.22 8.32 3.75
CA ARG A 95 2.76 8.64 2.42
C ARG A 95 4.25 8.32 2.33
N GLN A 96 5.01 8.62 3.39
CA GLN A 96 6.44 8.31 3.45
C GLN A 96 6.70 6.81 3.43
N ALA A 97 6.01 6.03 4.27
CA ALA A 97 6.17 4.57 4.28
C ALA A 97 5.79 3.95 2.93
N ALA A 98 4.70 4.41 2.31
CA ALA A 98 4.28 3.95 0.99
C ALA A 98 5.31 4.31 -0.09
N SER A 99 5.91 5.51 -0.02
CA SER A 99 6.97 5.96 -0.93
C SER A 99 8.23 5.10 -0.80
N ASP A 100 8.64 4.79 0.43
CA ASP A 100 9.78 3.92 0.69
C ASP A 100 9.56 2.49 0.19
N LEU A 101 8.35 1.95 0.37
CA LEU A 101 7.97 0.65 -0.17
C LEU A 101 8.00 0.63 -1.70
N VAL A 102 7.40 1.64 -2.36
CA VAL A 102 7.44 1.78 -3.82
C VAL A 102 8.87 1.86 -4.34
N ARG A 103 9.75 2.60 -3.65
CA ARG A 103 11.17 2.70 -4.00
C ARG A 103 11.84 1.32 -3.92
N LEU A 104 11.57 0.56 -2.87
CA LEU A 104 12.15 -0.77 -2.70
C LEU A 104 11.63 -1.77 -3.73
N MET A 105 10.33 -1.76 -4.01
CA MET A 105 9.72 -2.60 -5.06
C MET A 105 10.31 -2.31 -6.45
N ARG A 106 10.65 -1.05 -6.75
CA ARG A 106 11.35 -0.71 -8.00
C ARG A 106 12.75 -1.31 -8.08
N VAL A 107 13.44 -1.45 -6.95
CA VAL A 107 14.79 -2.06 -6.88
C VAL A 107 14.70 -3.58 -7.03
N ASN A 108 13.77 -4.22 -6.34
CA ASN A 108 13.59 -5.68 -6.38
C ASN A 108 12.93 -6.17 -7.69
N GLY A 109 12.41 -5.26 -8.51
CA GLY A 109 11.67 -5.55 -9.73
C GLY A 109 10.17 -5.36 -9.51
N ARG A 110 9.53 -4.65 -10.43
CA ARG A 110 8.07 -4.52 -10.49
C ARG A 110 7.47 -5.90 -10.70
#